data_AF-A0A068TYE3-F1
#
_entry.id   AF-A0A068TYE3-F1
#
_cell.length_a   1.000
_cell.length_b   1.000
_cell.length_c   1.000
_cell.angle_alpha   90.00
_cell.angle_beta   90.00
_cell.angle_gamma   90.00
#
_symmetry.space_group_name_H-M   'P 1'
#
loop_
_entity.id
_entity.type
_entity.pdbx_description
1 polymer ?
#
loop_
_entity_poly.entity_id
_entity_poly.type
_entity_poly.pdbx_seq_one_letter_code
_entity_poly.pdbx_strand_id
1 'polypeptide(L)'
;MGKNFALDPYLMVFEDLEIPSHKTKNVVSYYNLMVDTKKLLLVDGDAINEKLKLATQNIHYVNVLPSIGLNVYSILLHDTLVMSRDAVNRVVERMHTPINR
;
A
#
# COMPACT_ATOMS: atom_id res chain seq x y z
N MET A 1 15.53 22.99 -14.34
CA MET A 1 14.47 22.02 -14.68
C MET A 1 15.05 20.62 -14.48
N GLY A 2 15.09 20.16 -13.23
CA GLY A 2 15.68 18.85 -12.89
C GLY A 2 14.74 17.75 -13.33
N LYS A 3 15.24 16.79 -14.11
CA LYS A 3 14.48 15.59 -14.45
C LYS A 3 14.31 14.77 -13.17
N ASN A 4 13.09 14.69 -12.66
CA ASN A 4 12.74 13.68 -11.65
C ASN A 4 12.87 12.32 -12.33
N PHE A 5 13.97 11.61 -12.05
CA PHE A 5 14.03 10.18 -12.27
C PHE A 5 13.05 9.56 -11.27
N ALA A 6 11.85 9.20 -11.74
CA ALA A 6 10.90 8.42 -10.97
C ALA A 6 11.46 6.99 -10.81
N LEU A 7 12.29 6.79 -9.78
CA LEU A 7 12.78 5.46 -9.37
C LEU A 7 12.41 5.12 -7.93
N ASP A 8 11.93 6.09 -7.14
CA ASP A 8 11.52 5.86 -5.76
C ASP A 8 9.99 5.86 -5.67
N PRO A 9 9.37 4.75 -5.21
CA PRO A 9 7.95 4.73 -4.94
C PRO A 9 7.60 5.81 -3.91
N TYR A 10 6.59 6.62 -4.21
CA TYR A 10 6.12 7.62 -3.26
C TYR A 10 5.44 6.89 -2.08
N LEU A 11 6.04 7.00 -0.89
CA LEU A 11 5.52 6.39 0.34
C LEU A 11 4.56 7.36 1.05
N MET A 12 3.35 6.89 1.34
CA MET A 12 2.41 7.54 2.25
C MET A 12 2.09 6.62 3.42
N VAL A 13 1.98 7.19 4.63
CA VAL A 13 1.59 6.45 5.84
C VAL A 13 0.30 7.04 6.40
N PHE A 14 -0.67 6.18 6.66
CA PHE A 14 -1.95 6.52 7.29
C PHE A 14 -2.08 5.83 8.64
N GLU A 15 -2.92 6.34 9.53
CA GLU A 15 -3.21 5.66 10.80
C GLU A 15 -3.85 4.28 10.54
N ASP A 16 -4.88 4.25 9.70
CA ASP A 16 -5.56 3.05 9.24
C ASP A 16 -5.95 3.17 7.75
N LEU A 17 -6.41 2.07 7.16
CA LEU A 17 -6.94 2.01 5.79
C LEU A 17 -8.44 1.73 5.78
N GLU A 18 -9.17 2.24 6.77
CA GLU A 18 -10.62 2.05 6.82
C GLU A 18 -11.32 2.81 5.69
N ILE A 19 -12.33 2.16 5.11
CA ILE A 19 -13.16 2.75 4.06
C ILE A 19 -14.64 2.68 4.44
N PRO A 20 -15.44 3.69 4.06
CA PRO A 20 -16.83 3.80 4.51
C PRO A 20 -17.72 2.64 4.04
N SER A 21 -17.37 2.01 2.91
CA SER A 21 -18.06 0.81 2.39
C SER A 21 -17.16 0.04 1.42
N HIS A 22 -17.52 -1.21 1.12
CA HIS A 22 -16.86 -2.08 0.14
C HIS A 22 -17.02 -1.64 -1.33
N LYS A 23 -17.49 -0.40 -1.58
CA LYS A 23 -17.72 0.10 -2.94
C LYS A 23 -16.39 0.56 -3.55
N THR A 24 -16.03 -0.05 -4.67
CA THR A 24 -14.85 0.29 -5.50
C THR A 24 -14.73 1.80 -5.78
N LYS A 25 -15.85 2.51 -5.94
CA LYS A 25 -15.87 3.96 -6.15
C LYS A 25 -15.12 4.74 -5.07
N ASN A 26 -15.11 4.27 -3.81
CA ASN A 26 -14.45 4.97 -2.72
C ASN A 26 -12.94 4.96 -2.93
N VAL A 27 -12.38 3.78 -3.27
CA VAL A 27 -10.95 3.60 -3.56
C VAL A 27 -10.56 4.39 -4.81
N VAL A 28 -11.38 4.33 -5.87
CA VAL A 28 -11.13 5.10 -7.11
C VAL A 28 -11.14 6.60 -6.86
N SER A 29 -12.05 7.12 -6.03
CA SER A 29 -12.05 8.53 -5.66
C SER A 29 -10.77 8.94 -4.97
N TYR A 30 -10.25 8.15 -4.02
CA TYR A 30 -8.97 8.44 -3.37
C TYR A 30 -7.78 8.33 -4.33
N TYR A 31 -7.76 7.30 -5.18
CA TYR A 31 -6.75 7.12 -6.21
C TYR A 31 -6.67 8.35 -7.14
N ASN A 32 -7.81 8.89 -7.57
CA ASN A 32 -7.86 10.06 -8.45
C ASN A 32 -7.34 11.35 -7.82
N LEU A 33 -7.18 11.40 -6.49
CA LEU A 33 -6.56 12.53 -5.78
C LEU A 33 -5.03 12.42 -5.73
N MET A 34 -4.46 11.24 -6.04
CA MET A 34 -3.02 11.02 -6.04
C MET A 34 -2.40 11.58 -7.32
N VAL A 35 -1.30 12.32 -7.17
CA VAL A 35 -0.59 12.94 -8.29
C VAL A 35 0.40 11.93 -8.88
N ASP A 36 0.39 11.77 -10.19
CA ASP A 36 1.33 10.93 -10.97
C ASP A 36 1.35 9.41 -10.63
N THR A 37 0.35 8.90 -9.89
CA THR A 37 0.22 7.46 -9.61
C THR A 37 -0.41 6.71 -10.80
N LYS A 38 0.23 5.63 -11.27
CA LYS A 38 -0.36 4.70 -12.27
C LYS A 38 -0.70 3.34 -11.67
N LYS A 39 0.07 2.91 -10.66
CA LYS A 39 -0.15 1.68 -9.88
C LYS A 39 0.05 1.95 -8.39
N LEU A 40 -0.92 1.51 -7.60
CA LEU A 40 -0.97 1.72 -6.16
C LEU A 40 -0.83 0.39 -5.42
N LEU A 41 0.12 0.33 -4.50
CA LEU A 41 0.26 -0.76 -3.54
C LEU A 41 -0.21 -0.30 -2.16
N LEU A 42 -1.29 -0.90 -1.66
CA LEU A 42 -1.76 -0.74 -0.29
C LEU A 42 -1.18 -1.86 0.57
N VAL A 43 -0.64 -1.52 1.73
CA VAL A 43 -0.13 -2.48 2.71
C VAL A 43 -0.78 -2.20 4.05
N ASP A 44 -1.55 -3.17 4.52
CA ASP A 44 -2.14 -3.12 5.85
C ASP A 44 -1.38 -4.04 6.82
N GLY A 45 -1.75 -4.02 8.09
CA GLY A 45 -1.10 -4.76 9.18
C GLY A 45 -1.12 -6.29 9.00
N ASP A 46 -1.75 -6.99 9.94
CA ASP A 46 -1.81 -8.46 9.93
C ASP A 46 -2.88 -8.98 8.96
N ALA A 47 -4.14 -8.61 9.17
CA ALA A 47 -5.26 -8.97 8.32
C ALA A 47 -5.77 -7.74 7.54
N ILE A 48 -6.01 -7.92 6.24
CA ILE A 48 -6.63 -6.89 5.42
C ILE A 48 -8.12 -6.79 5.78
N ASN A 49 -8.60 -5.59 6.06
CA ASN A 49 -10.03 -5.33 6.28
C ASN A 49 -10.89 -5.87 5.11
N GLU A 50 -11.96 -6.61 5.40
CA GLU A 50 -12.81 -7.24 4.37
C GLU A 50 -13.41 -6.21 3.39
N LYS A 51 -13.85 -5.04 3.89
CA LYS A 51 -14.39 -3.99 3.02
C LYS A 51 -13.32 -3.50 2.06
N LEU A 52 -12.10 -3.28 2.55
CA LEU A 52 -10.97 -2.84 1.73
C LEU A 52 -10.66 -3.87 0.66
N LYS A 53 -10.52 -5.15 1.04
CA LYS A 53 -10.30 -6.27 0.12
C LYS A 53 -11.37 -6.31 -0.99
N LEU A 54 -12.64 -6.23 -0.63
CA LEU A 54 -13.75 -6.24 -1.59
C LEU A 54 -13.77 -4.99 -2.49
N ALA A 55 -13.39 -3.84 -1.96
CA ALA A 55 -13.36 -2.59 -2.73
C ALA A 55 -12.20 -2.57 -3.74
N THR A 56 -11.07 -3.23 -3.45
CA THR A 56 -9.87 -3.20 -4.28
C THR A 56 -9.77 -4.37 -5.27
N GLN A 57 -10.34 -5.55 -4.98
CA GLN A 57 -10.09 -6.79 -5.76
C GLN A 57 -10.38 -6.70 -7.27
N ASN A 58 -11.24 -5.77 -7.70
CA ASN A 58 -11.62 -5.58 -9.10
C ASN A 58 -10.88 -4.43 -9.80
N ILE A 59 -9.94 -3.76 -9.13
CA ILE A 59 -9.18 -2.62 -9.67
C ILE A 59 -7.79 -3.10 -10.10
N HIS A 60 -7.56 -3.22 -11.41
CA HIS A 60 -6.32 -3.81 -11.95
C HIS A 60 -5.03 -3.03 -11.66
N TYR A 61 -5.13 -1.77 -11.23
CA TYR A 61 -4.01 -0.90 -10.87
C TYR A 61 -3.88 -0.65 -9.35
N VAL A 62 -4.69 -1.34 -8.53
CA VAL A 62 -4.59 -1.28 -7.07
C VAL A 62 -4.40 -2.68 -6.52
N ASN A 63 -3.28 -2.89 -5.82
CA ASN A 63 -2.98 -4.12 -5.12
C ASN A 63 -3.05 -3.88 -3.62
N VAL A 64 -3.50 -4.89 -2.87
CA VAL A 64 -3.53 -4.85 -1.40
C VAL A 64 -2.83 -6.10 -0.86
N LEU A 65 -1.92 -5.92 0.09
CA LEU A 65 -1.18 -7.00 0.75
C LEU A 65 -1.18 -6.80 2.26
N PRO A 66 -1.18 -7.86 3.07
CA PRO A 66 -0.78 -7.75 4.47
C PRO A 66 0.72 -7.47 4.57
N SER A 67 1.17 -6.86 5.66
CA SER A 67 2.57 -6.49 5.91
C SER A 67 3.53 -7.68 5.79
N ILE A 68 3.10 -8.88 6.21
CA ILE A 68 3.87 -10.11 6.09
C ILE A 68 4.18 -10.48 4.63
N GLY A 69 3.29 -10.15 3.69
CA GLY A 69 3.42 -10.41 2.26
C GLY A 69 4.20 -9.34 1.48
N LEU A 70 4.60 -8.24 2.15
CA LEU A 70 5.36 -7.17 1.53
C LEU A 70 6.74 -7.67 1.07
N ASN A 71 7.04 -7.46 -0.20
CA ASN A 71 8.28 -7.86 -0.84
C ASN A 71 8.77 -6.77 -1.82
N VAL A 72 10.07 -6.80 -2.13
CA VAL A 72 10.74 -5.79 -2.97
C VAL A 72 10.15 -5.75 -4.39
N TYR A 73 9.83 -6.91 -4.97
CA TYR A 73 9.29 -6.97 -6.34
C TYR A 73 7.94 -6.25 -6.43
N SER A 74 7.05 -6.48 -5.46
CA SER A 74 5.79 -5.74 -5.37
C SER A 74 6.03 -4.24 -5.23
N ILE A 75 6.99 -3.80 -4.42
CA ILE A 75 7.29 -2.37 -4.27
C ILE A 75 7.77 -1.76 -5.60
N LEU A 76 8.70 -2.41 -6.29
CA LEU A 76 9.26 -1.92 -7.57
C LEU A 76 8.25 -1.91 -8.72
N LEU A 77 7.18 -2.72 -8.64
CA LEU A 77 6.14 -2.76 -9.66
C LEU A 77 5.08 -1.66 -9.54
N HIS A 78 5.09 -0.87 -8.46
CA HIS A 78 4.08 0.16 -8.19
C HIS A 78 4.75 1.53 -8.04
N ASP A 79 4.05 2.58 -8.47
CA ASP A 79 4.57 3.96 -8.38
C ASP A 79 4.34 4.56 -6.98
N THR A 80 3.34 4.05 -6.27
CA THR A 80 2.92 4.59 -4.97
C THR A 80 2.70 3.46 -3.99
N LEU A 81 3.31 3.59 -2.82
CA LEU A 81 3.17 2.69 -1.68
C LEU A 81 2.43 3.42 -0.57
N VAL A 82 1.29 2.88 -0.16
CA VAL A 82 0.54 3.38 0.99
C VAL A 82 0.56 2.31 2.07
N MET A 83 0.94 2.68 3.29
CA MET A 83 1.01 1.77 4.43
C MET A 83 0.16 2.27 5.59
N SER A 84 -0.50 1.36 6.33
CA SER A 84 -1.03 1.69 7.66
C SER A 84 0.10 1.81 8.70
N ARG A 85 -0.16 2.51 9.81
CA ARG A 85 0.81 2.62 10.91
C ARG A 85 1.16 1.26 11.49
N ASP A 86 0.18 0.36 11.60
CA ASP A 86 0.40 -1.03 12.04
C ASP A 86 1.35 -1.77 11.09
N ALA A 87 1.14 -1.64 9.77
CA ALA A 87 2.04 -2.23 8.77
C ALA A 87 3.48 -1.75 8.90
N VAL A 88 3.69 -0.44 9.10
CA VAL A 88 5.03 0.14 9.30
C VAL A 88 5.68 -0.44 10.56
N ASN A 89 4.97 -0.46 11.68
CA ASN A 89 5.50 -0.97 12.95
C ASN A 89 5.96 -2.43 12.82
N ARG A 90 5.15 -3.29 12.19
CA ARG A 90 5.47 -4.71 11.97
C ARG A 90 6.67 -4.89 11.05
N VAL A 91 6.77 -4.10 9.98
CA VAL A 91 7.93 -4.15 9.08
C VAL A 91 9.19 -3.71 9.82
N VAL A 92 9.13 -2.64 10.61
CA VAL A 92 10.24 -2.14 11.42
C VAL A 92 10.68 -3.18 12.44
N GLU A 93 9.74 -3.77 13.18
CA GLU A 93 10.01 -4.85 14.14
C GLU A 93 10.72 -6.04 13.47
N ARG A 94 10.21 -6.48 12.31
CA ARG A 94 10.84 -7.56 11.53
C ARG A 94 12.27 -7.22 11.08
N MET A 95 12.54 -5.96 10.76
CA MET A 95 13.88 -5.50 10.33
C MET A 95 14.86 -5.40 11.49
N HIS A 96 14.39 -5.11 12.70
CA HIS A 96 15.22 -5.07 13.91
C HIS A 96 15.41 -6.44 14.57
N THR A 97 14.51 -7.38 14.32
CA THR A 97 14.58 -8.72 14.90
C THR A 97 15.72 -9.51 14.24
N PRO A 98 16.74 -9.95 14.99
CA PRO A 98 17.82 -10.76 14.44
C PRO A 98 17.30 -12.05 13.83
N ILE A 99 17.83 -12.42 12.67
CA ILE A 99 17.53 -13.71 12.06
C ILE A 99 18.29 -14.78 12.85
N ASN A 100 17.60 -15.46 13.76
CA ASN A 100 18.11 -16.65 14.41
C ASN A 100 18.04 -17.81 13.39
N ARG A 101 19.20 -18.12 12.79
CA ARG A 101 19.39 -19.29 11.94
C ARG A 101 19.92 -20.46 12.76
#